data_AF-A0A3S2VF83-F1
#
_entry.id   AF-A0A3S2VF83-F1
#
_cell.length_a   1.000
_cell.length_b   1.000
_cell.length_c   1.000
_cell.angle_alpha   90.00
_cell.angle_beta   90.00
_cell.angle_gamma   90.00
#
_symmetry.space_group_name_H-M   'P 1'
#
loop_
_entity.id
_entity.type
_entity.pdbx_description
1 polymer ?
#
loop_
_entity_poly.entity_id
_entity_poly.type
_entity_poly.pdbx_seq_one_letter_code
_entity_poly.pdbx_strand_id
1 'polypeptide(L)'
;MPTYEQLARRTDAPAGSSWYLFADHPERGMANFAGPHQLRRAADSVTQGLAFNLDYSLDAFDPPMSKARGVPRHHITAKHDQARDDHLDNFHLQASTQIDGLRHRRASGHGFYNGVPDDEIAPRSPRLGVQLWAELPLAGRGLLIDIDGLLRDRGTPLSHADAPALTTDHLDDALAAQGCRLEPGDLIMVHTGWADWYLNATPDQRAETRARRRATGFAQSRAFAAWCWDHRIALMATDTFAVEVLPVVPAGDFHDSAPEDGGMMHQELIAKLGLPLGELWNLTALAQDCRATGRWDSLVTVKPLNLTGGVGSPANATALR
;
A
#
# COMPACT_ATOMS: atom_id res chain seq x y z
N MET A 1 17.20 1.18 15.51
CA MET A 1 15.78 1.60 15.53
C MET A 1 15.12 1.06 16.78
N PRO A 2 14.34 1.88 17.51
CA PRO A 2 13.56 1.46 18.68
C PRO A 2 12.46 0.45 18.30
N THR A 3 11.90 -0.27 19.27
CA THR A 3 10.67 -1.05 19.11
C THR A 3 9.44 -0.13 19.05
N TYR A 4 8.30 -0.64 18.57
CA TYR A 4 7.06 0.14 18.57
C TYR A 4 6.60 0.49 19.98
N GLU A 5 6.80 -0.40 20.96
CA GLU A 5 6.54 -0.10 22.37
C GLU A 5 7.34 1.12 22.85
N GLN A 6 8.60 1.23 22.44
CA GLN A 6 9.43 2.40 22.73
C GLN A 6 8.93 3.64 21.97
N LEU A 7 8.48 3.50 20.72
CA LEU A 7 7.85 4.61 19.98
C LEU A 7 6.61 5.14 20.69
N ALA A 8 5.76 4.25 21.22
CA ALA A 8 4.52 4.60 21.92
C ALA A 8 4.76 5.41 23.20
N ARG A 9 5.99 5.42 23.75
CA ARG A 9 6.38 6.15 24.96
C ARG A 9 7.18 7.43 24.68
N ARG A 10 7.38 7.77 23.41
CA ARG A 10 8.11 8.98 23.02
C ARG A 10 7.36 10.24 23.45
N THR A 11 8.12 11.25 23.88
CA THR A 11 7.63 12.58 24.27
C THR A 11 8.27 13.71 23.44
N ASP A 12 9.30 13.40 22.66
CA ASP A 12 10.00 14.30 21.74
C ASP A 12 9.29 14.42 20.38
N ALA A 13 8.31 13.57 20.13
CA ALA A 13 7.48 13.50 18.93
C ALA A 13 6.12 12.87 19.29
N PRO A 14 5.12 12.86 18.38
CA PRO A 14 3.85 12.18 18.64
C PRO A 14 4.06 10.71 19.03
N ALA A 15 3.36 10.25 20.07
CA ALA A 15 3.49 8.88 20.57
C ALA A 15 3.20 7.85 19.47
N GLY A 16 4.08 6.86 19.28
CA GLY A 16 3.97 5.85 18.23
C GLY A 16 4.54 6.28 16.88
N SER A 17 5.22 7.43 16.79
CA SER A 17 5.80 7.92 15.54
C SER A 17 7.29 7.62 15.38
N SER A 18 7.70 7.40 14.13
CA SER A 18 9.10 7.26 13.74
C SER A 18 9.78 8.60 13.43
N TRP A 19 9.15 9.71 13.85
CA TRP A 19 9.60 11.04 13.46
C TRP A 19 11.05 11.28 13.87
N TYR A 20 11.80 11.88 12.93
CA TYR A 20 13.19 12.26 13.06
C TYR A 20 14.18 11.10 13.31
N LEU A 21 13.78 9.84 13.07
CA LEU A 21 14.65 8.67 13.28
C LEU A 21 15.51 8.29 12.06
N PHE A 22 15.13 8.74 10.85
CA PHE A 22 15.88 8.44 9.62
C PHE A 22 16.77 9.63 9.23
N ALA A 23 18.09 9.45 9.28
CA ALA A 23 19.04 10.53 9.04
C ALA A 23 19.37 10.78 7.56
N ASP A 24 19.57 9.72 6.76
CA ASP A 24 20.11 9.85 5.39
C ASP A 24 19.09 10.47 4.42
N HIS A 25 17.83 10.04 4.51
CA HIS A 25 16.73 10.55 3.71
C HIS A 25 15.46 10.70 4.58
N PRO A 26 15.39 11.77 5.38
CA PRO A 26 14.36 11.93 6.39
C PRO A 26 12.94 12.01 5.83
N GLU A 27 12.75 12.32 4.55
CA GLU A 27 11.44 12.44 3.91
C GLU A 27 10.95 11.15 3.24
N ARG A 28 11.68 10.04 3.40
CA ARG A 28 11.31 8.73 2.84
C ARG A 28 10.67 7.79 3.85
N GLY A 29 10.71 8.11 5.14
CA GLY A 29 10.15 7.26 6.19
C GLY A 29 10.69 5.83 6.15
N MET A 30 9.81 4.85 6.29
CA MET A 30 10.16 3.42 6.30
C MET A 30 10.68 2.91 4.95
N ALA A 31 10.47 3.63 3.84
CA ALA A 31 11.10 3.27 2.56
C ALA A 31 12.63 3.24 2.63
N ASN A 32 13.23 3.88 3.65
CA ASN A 32 14.66 3.81 3.93
C ASN A 32 15.13 2.41 4.37
N PHE A 33 14.24 1.52 4.81
CA PHE A 33 14.63 0.14 5.13
C PHE A 33 14.99 -0.68 3.88
N ALA A 34 14.47 -0.31 2.70
CA ALA A 34 14.85 -0.89 1.41
C ALA A 34 16.06 -0.14 0.81
N GLY A 35 17.24 -0.36 1.37
CA GLY A 35 18.48 0.26 0.93
C GLY A 35 19.29 -0.58 -0.09
N PRO A 36 20.50 -0.13 -0.46
CA PRO A 36 21.35 -0.82 -1.44
C PRO A 36 21.67 -2.29 -1.10
N HIS A 37 21.77 -2.62 0.20
CA HIS A 37 21.98 -3.99 0.66
C HIS A 37 20.76 -4.87 0.37
N GLN A 38 19.56 -4.39 0.70
CA GLN A 38 18.29 -5.09 0.46
C GLN A 38 18.03 -5.27 -1.03
N LEU A 39 18.32 -4.26 -1.84
CA LEU A 39 18.24 -4.35 -3.30
C LEU A 39 19.17 -5.43 -3.85
N ARG A 40 20.43 -5.47 -3.39
CA ARG A 40 21.38 -6.49 -3.83
C ARG A 40 20.94 -7.90 -3.44
N ARG A 41 20.46 -8.10 -2.21
CA ARG A 41 19.88 -9.38 -1.75
C ARG A 41 18.72 -9.81 -2.63
N ALA A 42 17.86 -8.88 -3.02
CA ALA A 42 16.70 -9.17 -3.84
C ALA A 42 17.05 -9.58 -5.28
N ALA A 43 18.24 -9.21 -5.79
CA ALA A 43 18.68 -9.66 -7.10
C ALA A 43 18.80 -11.19 -7.19
N ASP A 44 19.12 -11.86 -6.08
CA ASP A 44 19.13 -13.33 -5.99
C ASP A 44 17.73 -13.94 -6.17
N SER A 45 16.68 -13.13 -6.05
CA SER A 45 15.33 -13.57 -6.34
C SER A 45 15.07 -13.78 -7.85
N VAL A 46 15.93 -13.27 -8.74
CA VAL A 46 15.75 -13.36 -10.21
C VAL A 46 16.53 -14.55 -10.78
N THR A 47 15.84 -15.66 -10.99
CA THR A 47 16.39 -16.95 -11.44
C THR A 47 15.66 -17.56 -12.64
N GLN A 48 14.37 -17.24 -12.84
CA GLN A 48 13.52 -17.83 -13.87
C GLN A 48 13.34 -16.91 -15.08
N GLY A 49 13.64 -15.62 -14.94
CA GLY A 49 13.41 -14.60 -15.97
C GLY A 49 11.93 -14.24 -16.13
N LEU A 50 11.11 -14.43 -15.08
CA LEU A 50 9.68 -14.11 -15.11
C LEU A 50 9.46 -12.68 -14.62
N ALA A 51 8.48 -12.01 -15.21
CA ALA A 51 8.06 -10.66 -14.81
C ALA A 51 6.53 -10.61 -14.66
N PHE A 52 6.08 -10.09 -13.53
CA PHE A 52 4.66 -9.93 -13.21
C PHE A 52 4.35 -8.45 -13.08
N ASN A 53 3.43 -7.97 -13.92
CA ASN A 53 2.81 -6.66 -13.75
C ASN A 53 1.89 -6.72 -12.52
N LEU A 54 2.08 -5.78 -11.58
CA LEU A 54 1.29 -5.72 -10.35
C LEU A 54 0.26 -4.58 -10.37
N ASP A 55 0.10 -3.91 -11.52
CA ASP A 55 -0.89 -2.85 -11.71
C ASP A 55 -2.13 -3.36 -12.48
N TYR A 56 -3.31 -2.89 -12.09
CA TYR A 56 -4.49 -2.90 -12.95
C TYR A 56 -4.44 -1.74 -13.96
N SER A 57 -5.26 -1.81 -15.01
CA SER A 57 -5.45 -0.65 -15.90
C SER A 57 -5.98 0.55 -15.09
N LEU A 58 -5.67 1.77 -15.55
CA LEU A 58 -6.04 3.00 -14.84
C LEU A 58 -7.55 3.21 -14.72
N ASP A 59 -8.33 2.51 -15.55
CA ASP A 59 -9.80 2.52 -15.63
C ASP A 59 -10.44 1.23 -15.11
N ALA A 60 -9.66 0.27 -14.57
CA ALA A 60 -10.18 -1.04 -14.16
C ALA A 60 -11.33 -0.93 -13.14
N PHE A 61 -11.23 0.03 -12.22
CA PHE A 61 -12.24 0.30 -11.22
C PHE A 61 -13.19 1.41 -11.71
N ASP A 62 -14.04 1.10 -12.70
CA ASP A 62 -15.08 2.04 -13.18
C ASP A 62 -16.47 1.60 -12.74
N PRO A 63 -17.19 2.37 -11.89
CA PRO A 63 -16.74 3.62 -11.28
C PRO A 63 -15.83 3.36 -10.07
N PRO A 64 -14.91 4.29 -9.67
CA PRO A 64 -13.88 4.02 -8.65
C PRO A 64 -14.42 3.88 -7.24
N MET A 65 -13.95 2.91 -6.48
CA MET A 65 -14.51 2.58 -5.17
C MET A 65 -14.81 3.79 -4.23
N SER A 66 -13.98 4.84 -4.25
CA SER A 66 -14.31 6.18 -3.68
C SER A 66 -15.19 7.02 -4.62
N LYS A 67 -16.35 7.49 -4.12
CA LYS A 67 -17.27 8.39 -4.85
C LYS A 67 -16.67 9.77 -5.18
N ALA A 68 -15.57 10.15 -4.54
CA ALA A 68 -14.88 11.41 -4.80
C ALA A 68 -13.87 11.34 -5.95
N ARG A 69 -13.65 10.14 -6.52
CA ARG A 69 -12.67 9.88 -7.58
C ARG A 69 -13.38 9.49 -8.86
N GLY A 70 -12.73 9.74 -10.00
CA GLY A 70 -13.19 9.27 -11.31
C GLY A 70 -12.08 8.53 -12.06
N VAL A 71 -12.46 7.79 -13.09
CA VAL A 71 -11.51 7.16 -14.02
C VAL A 71 -10.99 8.17 -15.04
N PRO A 72 -9.76 8.02 -15.55
CA PRO A 72 -9.23 8.90 -16.57
C PRO A 72 -10.03 8.82 -17.87
N ARG A 73 -10.17 9.95 -18.56
CA ARG A 73 -10.72 10.02 -19.91
C ARG A 73 -9.56 10.15 -20.89
N HIS A 74 -9.43 9.18 -21.79
CA HIS A 74 -8.33 9.13 -22.75
C HIS A 74 -8.67 9.89 -24.03
N HIS A 75 -7.79 10.82 -24.41
CA HIS A 75 -7.94 11.64 -25.59
C HIS A 75 -6.73 11.47 -26.50
N ILE A 76 -6.94 10.84 -27.66
CA ILE A 76 -5.91 10.73 -28.70
C ILE A 76 -6.02 11.93 -29.63
N THR A 77 -4.88 12.58 -29.87
CA THR A 77 -4.73 13.72 -30.77
C THR A 77 -3.75 13.37 -31.90
N ALA A 78 -3.82 14.11 -33.01
CA ALA A 78 -2.97 13.88 -34.16
C ALA A 78 -2.66 15.20 -34.86
N LYS A 79 -1.37 15.49 -35.08
CA LYS A 79 -0.95 16.63 -35.90
C LYS A 79 -1.17 16.37 -37.40
N HIS A 80 -1.06 15.11 -37.82
CA HIS A 80 -1.37 14.60 -39.15
C HIS A 80 -1.68 13.10 -39.07
N ASP A 81 -2.10 12.49 -40.19
CA ASP A 81 -2.54 11.10 -40.31
C ASP A 81 -1.56 10.05 -39.78
N GLN A 82 -0.25 10.28 -39.91
CA GLN A 82 0.84 9.41 -39.42
C GLN A 82 1.38 9.72 -37.99
N ALA A 83 0.76 10.63 -37.22
CA ALA A 83 1.21 10.96 -35.85
C ALA A 83 0.10 10.82 -34.82
N ARG A 84 0.43 10.33 -33.62
CA ARG A 84 -0.50 10.23 -32.47
C ARG A 84 0.21 10.70 -31.21
N ASP A 85 -0.46 11.59 -30.47
CA ASP A 85 -0.14 11.98 -29.09
C ASP A 85 -1.41 11.79 -28.25
N ASP A 86 -1.32 11.78 -26.93
CA ASP A 86 -2.51 11.70 -26.07
C ASP A 86 -2.41 12.54 -24.79
N HIS A 87 -3.55 12.67 -24.11
CA HIS A 87 -3.64 13.16 -22.74
C HIS A 87 -4.78 12.47 -21.99
N LEU A 88 -4.72 12.55 -20.66
CA LEU A 88 -5.73 12.01 -19.75
C LEU A 88 -6.38 13.15 -18.97
N ASP A 89 -7.68 13.30 -19.10
CA ASP A 89 -8.49 14.15 -18.22
C ASP A 89 -9.00 13.32 -17.03
N ASN A 90 -9.37 14.00 -15.93
CA ASN A 90 -9.97 13.34 -14.75
C ASN A 90 -9.10 12.23 -14.11
N PHE A 91 -7.79 12.32 -14.30
CA PHE A 91 -6.83 11.32 -13.82
C PHE A 91 -6.56 11.46 -12.32
N HIS A 92 -7.28 10.69 -11.51
CA HIS A 92 -7.06 10.62 -10.07
C HIS A 92 -6.00 9.56 -9.76
N LEU A 93 -4.88 9.98 -9.15
CA LEU A 93 -3.74 9.12 -8.84
C LEU A 93 -4.06 8.01 -7.82
N GLN A 94 -5.22 8.08 -7.18
CA GLN A 94 -5.72 7.11 -6.21
C GLN A 94 -6.95 6.32 -6.71
N ALA A 95 -7.19 6.25 -8.02
CA ALA A 95 -8.40 5.60 -8.55
C ALA A 95 -8.23 4.10 -8.87
N SER A 96 -7.01 3.64 -9.09
CA SER A 96 -6.66 2.25 -9.42
C SER A 96 -5.46 1.79 -8.56
N THR A 97 -4.69 0.79 -9.01
CA THR A 97 -3.45 0.38 -8.33
C THR A 97 -2.57 1.59 -8.06
N GLN A 98 -2.18 1.77 -6.80
CA GLN A 98 -1.57 3.01 -6.34
C GLN A 98 -0.54 2.75 -5.24
N ILE A 99 0.26 3.78 -5.00
CA ILE A 99 1.08 3.96 -3.83
C ILE A 99 0.76 5.32 -3.19
N ASP A 100 0.43 5.30 -1.91
CA ASP A 100 0.19 6.50 -1.12
C ASP A 100 1.49 7.03 -0.50
N GLY A 101 1.71 8.32 -0.74
CA GLY A 101 2.87 9.08 -0.27
C GLY A 101 2.72 9.58 1.16
N LEU A 102 3.83 10.07 1.74
CA LEU A 102 3.86 10.56 3.13
C LEU A 102 3.07 11.86 3.37
N ARG A 103 2.55 12.46 2.30
CA ARG A 103 1.64 13.60 2.33
C ARG A 103 0.19 13.24 1.96
N HIS A 104 -0.17 11.96 1.89
CA HIS A 104 -1.55 11.51 1.64
C HIS A 104 -2.47 11.71 2.85
N ARG A 105 -1.93 11.48 4.05
CA ARG A 105 -2.62 11.70 5.33
C ARG A 105 -1.67 12.35 6.32
N ARG A 106 -2.24 13.19 7.18
CA ARG A 106 -1.57 13.83 8.31
C ARG A 106 -1.95 13.14 9.61
N ALA A 107 -1.11 13.30 10.62
CA ALA A 107 -1.44 12.98 11.99
C ALA A 107 -2.33 14.09 12.57
N SER A 108 -3.44 13.70 13.18
CA SER A 108 -4.36 14.62 13.84
C SER A 108 -3.62 15.42 14.92
N GLY A 109 -3.86 16.73 14.97
CA GLY A 109 -3.20 17.64 15.91
C GLY A 109 -1.70 17.87 15.71
N HIS A 110 -1.02 17.17 14.79
CA HIS A 110 0.45 17.20 14.69
C HIS A 110 1.01 17.65 13.33
N GLY A 111 0.41 17.25 12.21
CA GLY A 111 0.91 17.57 10.86
C GLY A 111 1.26 16.32 10.05
N PHE A 112 1.93 16.49 8.91
CA PHE A 112 2.39 15.38 8.08
C PHE A 112 3.66 14.75 8.66
N TYR A 113 4.21 13.73 7.97
CA TYR A 113 5.41 13.03 8.45
C TYR A 113 6.54 13.99 8.82
N ASN A 114 7.19 13.76 9.97
CA ASN A 114 8.19 14.67 10.56
C ASN A 114 7.68 16.10 10.84
N GLY A 115 6.39 16.28 11.12
CA GLY A 115 5.83 17.57 11.53
C GLY A 115 5.70 18.59 10.39
N VAL A 116 5.77 18.14 9.14
CA VAL A 116 5.62 19.04 7.98
C VAL A 116 4.22 19.69 8.02
N PRO A 117 4.15 21.04 7.96
CA PRO A 117 2.88 21.77 8.06
C PRO A 117 2.10 21.77 6.73
N ASP A 118 0.81 22.11 6.80
CA ASP A 118 -0.11 22.05 5.66
C ASP A 118 0.27 23.00 4.52
N ASP A 119 0.87 24.16 4.80
CA ASP A 119 1.29 25.13 3.80
C ASP A 119 2.47 24.64 2.94
N GLU A 120 3.27 23.70 3.45
CA GLU A 120 4.27 22.98 2.67
C GLU A 120 3.64 21.87 1.79
N ILE A 121 2.41 21.46 2.05
CA ILE A 121 1.66 20.46 1.26
C ILE A 121 0.84 21.15 0.17
N ALA A 122 1.55 21.83 -0.73
CA ALA A 122 0.98 22.55 -1.87
C ALA A 122 1.32 21.88 -3.22
N PRO A 123 0.58 22.17 -4.31
CA PRO A 123 0.95 21.75 -5.65
C PRO A 123 2.37 22.22 -6.02
N ARG A 124 3.19 21.32 -6.56
CA ARG A 124 4.62 21.55 -6.91
C ARG A 124 5.56 21.86 -5.74
N SER A 125 5.09 21.87 -4.50
CA SER A 125 5.97 21.86 -3.33
C SER A 125 6.61 20.47 -3.21
N PRO A 126 7.95 20.34 -3.16
CA PRO A 126 8.62 19.04 -3.20
C PRO A 126 8.53 18.27 -1.88
N ARG A 127 8.14 18.91 -0.78
CA ARG A 127 8.19 18.29 0.56
C ARG A 127 7.31 17.06 0.63
N LEU A 128 7.89 15.95 1.12
CA LEU A 128 7.25 14.63 1.24
C LEU A 128 6.61 14.09 -0.06
N GLY A 129 6.95 14.65 -1.22
CA GLY A 129 6.32 14.28 -2.48
C GLY A 129 6.88 12.99 -3.05
N VAL A 130 6.05 12.26 -3.80
CA VAL A 130 6.42 10.97 -4.41
C VAL A 130 7.59 11.04 -5.39
N GLN A 131 7.98 12.22 -5.89
CA GLN A 131 9.18 12.37 -6.70
C GLN A 131 10.46 11.93 -5.97
N LEU A 132 10.51 12.02 -4.63
CA LEU A 132 11.62 11.51 -3.82
C LEU A 132 11.79 9.99 -3.96
N TRP A 133 10.69 9.28 -4.24
CA TRP A 133 10.67 7.86 -4.55
C TRP A 133 10.85 7.58 -6.04
N ALA A 134 10.58 8.53 -6.93
CA ALA A 134 10.93 8.39 -8.34
C ALA A 134 12.46 8.52 -8.56
N GLU A 135 13.14 9.38 -7.79
CA GLU A 135 14.60 9.58 -7.82
C GLU A 135 15.37 8.39 -7.23
N LEU A 136 14.87 7.85 -6.11
CA LEU A 136 15.39 6.62 -5.52
C LEU A 136 14.21 5.64 -5.34
N PRO A 137 13.95 4.76 -6.32
CA PRO A 137 12.83 3.82 -6.29
C PRO A 137 12.78 2.95 -5.04
N LEU A 138 11.59 2.51 -4.66
CA LEU A 138 11.46 1.41 -3.72
C LEU A 138 11.77 0.14 -4.50
N ALA A 139 12.91 -0.46 -4.22
CA ALA A 139 13.32 -1.70 -4.84
C ALA A 139 13.99 -2.60 -3.83
N GLY A 140 13.62 -3.87 -3.82
CA GLY A 140 14.09 -4.82 -2.82
C GLY A 140 13.35 -6.14 -2.88
N ARG A 141 13.49 -6.93 -1.81
CA ARG A 141 12.85 -8.24 -1.74
C ARG A 141 11.37 -8.03 -1.47
N GLY A 142 10.54 -8.30 -2.45
CA GLY A 142 9.11 -8.46 -2.26
C GLY A 142 8.82 -9.81 -1.64
N LEU A 143 7.97 -9.85 -0.62
CA LEU A 143 7.44 -11.09 -0.07
C LEU A 143 5.92 -11.09 -0.20
N LEU A 144 5.38 -12.06 -0.93
CA LEU A 144 3.95 -12.27 -1.03
C LEU A 144 3.44 -13.06 0.19
N ILE A 145 2.43 -12.55 0.87
CA ILE A 145 1.72 -13.20 1.97
C ILE A 145 0.30 -13.51 1.48
N ASP A 146 -0.03 -14.79 1.30
CA ASP A 146 -1.28 -15.29 0.71
C ASP A 146 -2.28 -15.71 1.79
N ILE A 147 -2.98 -14.71 2.35
CA ILE A 147 -4.04 -14.93 3.34
C ILE A 147 -5.23 -15.65 2.71
N ASP A 148 -5.56 -15.29 1.47
CA ASP A 148 -6.67 -15.88 0.74
C ASP A 148 -6.48 -17.37 0.47
N GLY A 149 -5.31 -17.77 -0.04
CA GLY A 149 -4.96 -19.18 -0.22
C GLY A 149 -4.91 -19.95 1.10
N LEU A 150 -4.32 -19.37 2.15
CA LEU A 150 -4.32 -19.97 3.50
C LEU A 150 -5.74 -20.29 3.98
N LEU A 151 -6.64 -19.31 3.90
CA LEU A 151 -7.99 -19.44 4.41
C LEU A 151 -8.85 -20.39 3.56
N ARG A 152 -8.61 -20.49 2.24
CA ARG A 152 -9.20 -21.54 1.40
C ARG A 152 -8.71 -22.93 1.78
N ASP A 153 -7.40 -23.10 1.99
CA ASP A 153 -6.80 -24.39 2.37
C ASP A 153 -7.33 -24.87 3.74
N ARG A 154 -7.70 -23.94 4.63
CA ARG A 154 -8.35 -24.21 5.93
C ARG A 154 -9.88 -24.43 5.83
N GLY A 155 -10.48 -24.29 4.66
CA GLY A 155 -11.93 -24.43 4.46
C GLY A 155 -12.76 -23.26 4.98
N THR A 156 -12.15 -22.10 5.22
CA THR A 156 -12.79 -20.87 5.71
C THR A 156 -12.52 -19.68 4.78
N PRO A 157 -12.91 -19.75 3.49
CA PRO A 157 -12.58 -18.72 2.50
C PRO A 157 -13.11 -17.34 2.90
N LEU A 158 -12.41 -16.28 2.48
CA LEU A 158 -12.84 -14.91 2.71
C LEU A 158 -14.15 -14.61 1.95
N SER A 159 -15.14 -14.10 2.68
CA SER A 159 -16.36 -13.52 2.09
C SER A 159 -16.19 -12.01 2.00
N HIS A 160 -15.66 -11.52 0.88
CA HIS A 160 -15.43 -10.07 0.70
C HIS A 160 -16.72 -9.24 0.73
N ALA A 161 -17.85 -9.84 0.37
CA ALA A 161 -19.17 -9.22 0.53
C ALA A 161 -19.44 -8.85 1.99
N ASP A 162 -18.87 -9.59 2.95
CA ASP A 162 -18.99 -9.34 4.38
C ASP A 162 -17.96 -8.35 4.94
N ALA A 163 -16.98 -7.94 4.12
CA ALA A 163 -15.87 -7.08 4.53
C ALA A 163 -15.20 -7.53 5.85
N PRO A 164 -14.69 -8.77 5.92
CA PRO A 164 -14.02 -9.27 7.12
C PRO A 164 -12.83 -8.39 7.50
N ALA A 165 -12.65 -8.23 8.81
CA ALA A 165 -11.47 -7.58 9.39
C ALA A 165 -10.36 -8.62 9.59
N LEU A 166 -9.20 -8.35 9.00
CA LEU A 166 -7.99 -9.14 9.13
C LEU A 166 -7.17 -8.66 10.33
N THR A 167 -6.32 -9.53 10.86
CA THR A 167 -5.43 -9.26 12.00
C THR A 167 -4.00 -9.66 11.64
N THR A 168 -3.04 -9.27 12.49
CA THR A 168 -1.64 -9.70 12.37
C THR A 168 -1.49 -11.22 12.44
N ASP A 169 -2.37 -11.92 13.17
CA ASP A 169 -2.36 -13.39 13.24
C ASP A 169 -2.55 -14.02 11.86
N HIS A 170 -3.34 -13.40 10.97
CA HIS A 170 -3.51 -13.87 9.60
C HIS A 170 -2.21 -13.76 8.80
N LEU A 171 -1.40 -12.72 9.05
CA LEU A 171 -0.09 -12.55 8.42
C LEU A 171 0.88 -13.62 8.93
N ASP A 172 0.95 -13.80 10.24
CA ASP A 172 1.87 -14.74 10.88
C ASP A 172 1.53 -16.18 10.53
N ASP A 173 0.24 -16.54 10.50
CA ASP A 173 -0.25 -17.85 10.07
C ASP A 173 0.08 -18.13 8.60
N ALA A 174 -0.09 -17.13 7.72
CA ALA A 174 0.23 -17.28 6.30
C ALA A 174 1.74 -17.45 6.10
N LEU A 175 2.56 -16.63 6.76
CA LEU A 175 4.02 -16.77 6.74
C LEU A 175 4.46 -18.15 7.23
N ALA A 176 3.87 -18.65 8.32
CA ALA A 176 4.15 -19.97 8.86
C ALA A 176 3.77 -21.10 7.87
N ALA A 177 2.59 -21.03 7.26
CA ALA A 177 2.13 -21.99 6.27
C ALA A 177 3.00 -21.97 4.99
N GLN A 178 3.48 -20.80 4.58
CA GLN A 178 4.39 -20.61 3.46
C GLN A 178 5.84 -21.00 3.76
N GLY A 179 6.19 -21.30 5.02
CA GLY A 179 7.57 -21.52 5.45
C GLY A 179 8.46 -20.30 5.28
N CYS A 180 7.89 -19.09 5.30
CA CYS A 180 8.57 -17.84 5.03
C CYS A 180 8.94 -17.08 6.30
N ARG A 181 9.96 -16.21 6.20
CA ARG A 181 10.36 -15.31 7.29
C ARG A 181 10.62 -13.91 6.73
N LEU A 182 10.16 -12.93 7.47
CA LEU A 182 10.42 -11.53 7.18
C LEU A 182 11.86 -11.16 7.47
N GLU A 183 12.41 -10.30 6.64
CA GLU A 183 13.69 -9.64 6.88
C GLU A 183 13.50 -8.11 6.82
N PRO A 184 14.30 -7.36 7.58
CA PRO A 184 14.25 -5.90 7.51
C PRO A 184 14.41 -5.38 6.08
N GLY A 185 13.53 -4.46 5.72
CA GLY A 185 13.43 -3.82 4.41
C GLY A 185 12.68 -4.61 3.35
N ASP A 186 11.98 -5.69 3.73
CA ASP A 186 11.07 -6.38 2.82
C ASP A 186 9.92 -5.47 2.37
N LEU A 187 9.51 -5.65 1.12
CA LEU A 187 8.33 -5.03 0.52
C LEU A 187 7.20 -6.04 0.63
N ILE A 188 6.24 -5.82 1.53
CA ILE A 188 5.17 -6.78 1.79
C ILE A 188 4.05 -6.60 0.79
N MET A 189 3.62 -7.72 0.20
CA MET A 189 2.48 -7.79 -0.70
C MET A 189 1.48 -8.79 -0.11
N VAL A 190 0.34 -8.34 0.38
CA VAL A 190 -0.68 -9.20 0.99
C VAL A 190 -1.76 -9.49 -0.03
N HIS A 191 -1.85 -10.76 -0.43
CA HIS A 191 -2.91 -11.25 -1.30
C HIS A 191 -4.10 -11.69 -0.45
N THR A 192 -5.24 -11.03 -0.68
CA THR A 192 -6.52 -11.29 -0.02
C THR A 192 -7.61 -11.71 -1.01
N GLY A 193 -7.40 -11.52 -2.31
CA GLY A 193 -8.39 -11.77 -3.37
C GLY A 193 -9.39 -10.63 -3.56
N TRP A 194 -9.33 -9.54 -2.78
CA TRP A 194 -10.38 -8.51 -2.78
C TRP A 194 -10.56 -7.81 -4.14
N ALA A 195 -9.48 -7.35 -4.78
CA ALA A 195 -9.57 -6.66 -6.06
C ALA A 195 -10.12 -7.57 -7.16
N ASP A 196 -9.64 -8.81 -7.23
CA ASP A 196 -10.11 -9.81 -8.20
C ASP A 196 -11.60 -10.13 -7.99
N TRP A 197 -12.02 -10.34 -6.74
CA TRP A 197 -13.44 -10.50 -6.39
C TRP A 197 -14.28 -9.29 -6.83
N TYR A 198 -13.82 -8.08 -6.52
CA TYR A 198 -14.56 -6.85 -6.81
C TYR A 198 -14.74 -6.63 -8.32
N LEU A 199 -13.71 -6.91 -9.11
CA LEU A 199 -13.74 -6.75 -10.58
C LEU A 199 -14.61 -7.81 -11.26
N ASN A 200 -14.74 -9.01 -10.67
CA ASN A 200 -15.60 -10.09 -11.17
C ASN A 200 -17.01 -10.10 -10.56
N ALA A 201 -17.30 -9.23 -9.59
CA ALA A 201 -18.63 -9.11 -8.98
C ALA A 201 -19.67 -8.51 -9.94
N THR A 202 -20.95 -8.81 -9.70
CA THR A 202 -22.03 -8.23 -10.51
C THR A 202 -22.11 -6.72 -10.34
N PRO A 203 -22.68 -5.96 -11.31
CA PRO A 203 -22.87 -4.52 -11.18
C PRO A 203 -23.60 -4.12 -9.89
N ASP A 204 -24.61 -4.88 -9.48
CA ASP A 204 -25.38 -4.63 -8.26
C ASP A 204 -24.54 -4.85 -7.00
N GLN A 205 -23.74 -5.93 -6.95
CA GLN A 205 -22.82 -6.19 -5.84
C GLN A 205 -21.77 -5.08 -5.72
N ARG A 206 -21.20 -4.62 -6.84
CA ARG A 206 -20.25 -3.51 -6.86
C ARG A 206 -20.90 -2.21 -6.40
N ALA A 207 -22.13 -1.93 -6.84
CA ALA A 207 -22.90 -0.75 -6.45
C ALA A 207 -23.23 -0.77 -4.95
N GLU A 208 -23.68 -1.91 -4.40
CA GLU A 208 -23.96 -2.08 -2.98
C GLU A 208 -22.71 -1.90 -2.12
N THR A 209 -21.62 -2.56 -2.51
CA THR A 209 -20.32 -2.49 -1.83
C THR A 209 -19.81 -1.04 -1.76
N ARG A 210 -19.90 -0.31 -2.88
CA ARG A 210 -19.59 1.14 -2.94
C ARG A 210 -20.54 1.99 -2.12
N ALA A 211 -21.84 1.71 -2.16
CA ALA A 211 -22.85 2.49 -1.45
C ALA A 211 -22.65 2.39 0.06
N ARG A 212 -22.33 1.20 0.56
CA ARG A 212 -22.08 0.92 1.98
C ARG A 212 -20.64 1.20 2.42
N ARG A 213 -19.73 1.52 1.48
CA ARG A 213 -18.30 1.68 1.73
C ARG A 213 -17.71 0.49 2.50
N ARG A 214 -17.95 -0.72 2.01
CA ARG A 214 -17.47 -1.95 2.63
C ARG A 214 -16.27 -2.50 1.87
N ALA A 215 -15.19 -2.81 2.58
CA ALA A 215 -14.01 -3.42 1.99
C ALA A 215 -13.28 -4.26 3.04
N THR A 216 -12.81 -5.45 2.64
CA THR A 216 -11.90 -6.26 3.45
C THR A 216 -10.60 -5.50 3.67
N GLY A 217 -9.99 -5.69 4.84
CA GLY A 217 -8.69 -5.14 5.18
C GLY A 217 -8.32 -5.43 6.62
N PHE A 218 -7.24 -4.85 7.12
CA PHE A 218 -6.80 -5.03 8.50
C PHE A 218 -7.63 -4.20 9.50
N ALA A 219 -7.92 -4.77 10.66
CA ALA A 219 -8.54 -4.06 11.77
C ALA A 219 -7.65 -2.89 12.22
N GLN A 220 -8.28 -1.75 12.53
CA GLN A 220 -7.63 -0.55 13.05
C GLN A 220 -7.04 -0.82 14.44
N SER A 221 -5.78 -1.26 14.49
CA SER A 221 -5.14 -1.72 15.72
C SER A 221 -3.69 -1.26 15.83
N ARG A 222 -3.26 -0.98 17.06
CA ARG A 222 -1.86 -0.70 17.40
C ARG A 222 -0.98 -1.92 17.16
N ALA A 223 -1.53 -3.13 17.28
CA ALA A 223 -0.83 -4.37 16.96
C ALA A 223 -0.38 -4.41 15.50
N PHE A 224 -1.22 -3.98 14.55
CA PHE A 224 -0.84 -3.92 13.14
C PHE A 224 0.26 -2.88 12.86
N ALA A 225 0.14 -1.68 13.45
CA ALA A 225 1.19 -0.66 13.36
C ALA A 225 2.52 -1.16 13.97
N ALA A 226 2.45 -1.86 15.12
CA ALA A 226 3.59 -2.48 15.76
C ALA A 226 4.23 -3.54 14.88
N TRP A 227 3.44 -4.44 14.30
CA TRP A 227 3.89 -5.50 13.40
C TRP A 227 4.67 -4.90 12.22
N CYS A 228 4.13 -3.87 11.55
CA CYS A 228 4.80 -3.21 10.43
C CYS A 228 6.15 -2.61 10.86
N TRP A 229 6.18 -1.89 11.98
CA TRP A 229 7.37 -1.21 12.47
C TRP A 229 8.45 -2.18 12.98
N ASP A 230 8.07 -3.14 13.81
CA ASP A 230 9.01 -4.05 14.47
C ASP A 230 9.62 -5.05 13.48
N HIS A 231 8.88 -5.43 12.42
CA HIS A 231 9.44 -6.17 11.28
C HIS A 231 10.26 -5.29 10.32
N ARG A 232 10.20 -3.96 10.45
CA ARG A 232 10.95 -2.98 9.65
C ARG A 232 10.72 -3.14 8.16
N ILE A 233 9.46 -3.32 7.78
CA ILE A 233 9.06 -3.43 6.37
C ILE A 233 9.28 -2.08 5.66
N ALA A 234 9.56 -2.09 4.37
CA ALA A 234 9.74 -0.87 3.59
C ALA A 234 8.47 -0.41 2.88
N LEU A 235 7.50 -1.31 2.73
CA LEU A 235 6.24 -1.12 2.02
C LEU A 235 5.20 -2.11 2.55
N MET A 236 3.96 -1.66 2.71
CA MET A 236 2.79 -2.53 2.89
C MET A 236 1.85 -2.34 1.71
N ALA A 237 1.81 -3.31 0.80
CA ALA A 237 0.89 -3.32 -0.31
C ALA A 237 -0.15 -4.43 -0.13
N THR A 238 -1.40 -4.14 -0.46
CA THR A 238 -2.48 -5.12 -0.50
C THR A 238 -3.22 -5.04 -1.83
N ASP A 239 -3.92 -6.11 -2.17
CA ASP A 239 -4.96 -6.10 -3.22
C ASP A 239 -6.31 -5.57 -2.70
N THR A 240 -6.34 -4.92 -1.53
CA THR A 240 -7.54 -4.32 -0.95
C THR A 240 -7.66 -2.83 -1.28
N PHE A 241 -8.86 -2.28 -1.09
CA PHE A 241 -9.14 -0.87 -1.39
C PHE A 241 -8.43 0.12 -0.49
N ALA A 242 -8.21 -0.21 0.79
CA ALA A 242 -7.79 0.77 1.79
C ALA A 242 -6.67 0.27 2.72
N VAL A 243 -6.07 -0.91 2.45
CA VAL A 243 -5.24 -1.69 3.41
C VAL A 243 -6.01 -2.14 4.66
N GLU A 244 -6.60 -1.19 5.40
CA GLU A 244 -7.48 -1.39 6.54
C GLU A 244 -8.94 -1.66 6.13
N VAL A 245 -9.69 -2.30 7.03
CA VAL A 245 -11.10 -2.69 6.80
C VAL A 245 -12.02 -1.47 6.80
N LEU A 246 -13.04 -1.49 5.95
CA LEU A 246 -14.13 -0.52 5.97
C LEU A 246 -15.49 -1.20 6.22
N PRO A 247 -16.35 -0.64 7.09
CA PRO A 247 -16.10 0.52 7.96
C PRO A 247 -15.09 0.22 9.07
N VAL A 248 -14.62 1.27 9.76
CA VAL A 248 -13.76 1.14 10.95
C VAL A 248 -14.44 0.23 11.97
N VAL A 249 -13.68 -0.69 12.56
CA VAL A 249 -14.24 -1.62 13.56
C VAL A 249 -14.63 -0.86 14.83
N PRO A 250 -15.76 -1.22 15.49
CA PRO A 250 -16.18 -0.53 16.72
C PRO A 250 -15.14 -0.56 17.84
N ALA A 251 -14.35 -1.63 17.92
CA ALA A 251 -13.27 -1.80 18.90
C ALA A 251 -11.90 -1.29 18.40
N GLY A 252 -11.88 -0.41 17.39
CA GLY A 252 -10.64 0.13 16.83
C GLY A 252 -9.89 1.04 17.80
N ASP A 253 -8.56 0.98 17.77
CA ASP A 253 -7.70 1.65 18.77
C ASP A 253 -7.55 3.16 18.57
N PHE A 254 -8.08 3.72 17.47
CA PHE A 254 -7.77 5.06 17.00
C PHE A 254 -8.96 6.01 16.97
N HIS A 255 -10.14 5.62 17.48
CA HIS A 255 -11.32 6.51 17.52
C HIS A 255 -11.01 7.86 18.17
N ASP A 256 -10.24 7.88 19.26
CA ASP A 256 -9.90 9.10 19.97
C ASP A 256 -8.72 9.86 19.36
N SER A 257 -7.74 9.16 18.77
CA SER A 257 -6.53 9.79 18.20
C SER A 257 -6.67 10.18 16.73
N ALA A 258 -7.70 9.68 16.05
CA ALA A 258 -8.01 9.93 14.65
C ALA A 258 -9.47 10.37 14.42
N PRO A 259 -9.97 11.40 15.13
CA PRO A 259 -11.38 11.78 15.07
C PRO A 259 -11.79 12.29 13.68
N GLU A 260 -10.90 12.95 12.93
CA GLU A 260 -11.19 13.46 11.57
C GLU A 260 -11.41 12.34 10.55
N ASP A 261 -10.81 11.17 10.77
CA ASP A 261 -10.99 9.99 9.91
C ASP A 261 -11.94 8.95 10.53
N GLY A 262 -12.58 9.24 11.66
CA GLY A 262 -13.49 8.33 12.34
C GLY A 262 -12.82 7.05 12.86
N GLY A 263 -11.55 7.15 13.27
CA GLY A 263 -10.79 6.03 13.83
C GLY A 263 -9.99 5.20 12.82
N MET A 264 -9.82 5.69 11.58
CA MET A 264 -8.96 5.03 10.59
C MET A 264 -7.49 5.00 11.03
N MET A 265 -6.76 3.98 10.58
CA MET A 265 -5.36 3.73 10.89
C MET A 265 -4.37 4.37 9.91
N HIS A 266 -4.79 4.86 8.75
CA HIS A 266 -3.90 5.45 7.72
C HIS A 266 -2.91 6.49 8.29
N GLN A 267 -3.35 7.38 9.19
CA GLN A 267 -2.46 8.37 9.76
C GLN A 267 -1.36 7.76 10.65
N GLU A 268 -1.63 6.62 11.29
CA GLU A 268 -0.66 5.90 12.10
C GLU A 268 0.43 5.30 11.21
N LEU A 269 0.05 4.74 10.06
CA LEU A 269 0.99 4.13 9.12
C LEU A 269 1.76 5.20 8.33
N ILE A 270 1.04 6.11 7.66
CA ILE A 270 1.64 7.09 6.76
C ILE A 270 2.29 8.23 7.55
N ALA A 271 1.48 8.97 8.32
CA ALA A 271 1.93 10.21 8.92
C ALA A 271 2.84 9.99 10.13
N LYS A 272 2.64 8.92 10.91
CA LYS A 272 3.42 8.66 12.12
C LYS A 272 4.59 7.72 11.86
N LEU A 273 4.37 6.57 11.24
CA LEU A 273 5.45 5.63 10.95
C LEU A 273 6.23 5.98 9.68
N GLY A 274 5.65 6.72 8.73
CA GLY A 274 6.29 7.00 7.44
C GLY A 274 6.26 5.79 6.52
N LEU A 275 5.26 4.92 6.66
CA LEU A 275 5.09 3.70 5.87
C LEU A 275 4.40 4.00 4.53
N PRO A 276 5.04 3.72 3.38
CA PRO A 276 4.36 3.71 2.09
C PRO A 276 3.27 2.63 2.07
N LEU A 277 2.08 2.96 1.58
CA LEU A 277 0.97 2.02 1.44
C LEU A 277 0.63 1.78 -0.02
N GLY A 278 0.52 0.53 -0.42
CA GLY A 278 0.04 0.12 -1.73
C GLY A 278 -1.40 -0.39 -1.64
N GLU A 279 -2.29 0.14 -2.48
CA GLU A 279 -3.69 -0.26 -2.53
C GLU A 279 -4.07 -0.76 -3.92
N LEU A 280 -4.97 -1.74 -3.98
CA LEU A 280 -5.48 -2.34 -5.22
C LEU A 280 -4.36 -2.93 -6.09
N TRP A 281 -3.34 -3.56 -5.50
CA TRP A 281 -2.30 -4.23 -6.27
C TRP A 281 -2.83 -5.52 -6.92
N ASN A 282 -2.48 -5.74 -8.18
CA ASN A 282 -2.84 -6.96 -8.90
C ASN A 282 -1.87 -8.10 -8.55
N LEU A 283 -2.22 -8.86 -7.51
CA LEU A 283 -1.35 -9.91 -6.97
C LEU A 283 -1.71 -11.32 -7.45
N THR A 284 -2.83 -11.48 -8.17
CA THR A 284 -3.41 -12.79 -8.52
C THR A 284 -2.44 -13.69 -9.29
N ALA A 285 -1.82 -13.19 -10.36
CA ALA A 285 -0.91 -13.97 -11.19
C ALA A 285 0.38 -14.37 -10.43
N LEU A 286 0.90 -13.46 -9.62
CA LEU A 286 2.06 -13.73 -8.77
C LEU A 286 1.71 -14.77 -7.69
N ALA A 287 0.54 -14.68 -7.05
CA ALA A 287 0.07 -15.65 -6.07
C ALA A 287 -0.08 -17.06 -6.66
N GLN A 288 -0.63 -17.17 -7.86
CA GLN A 288 -0.73 -18.44 -8.58
C GLN A 288 0.64 -19.06 -8.85
N ASP A 289 1.60 -18.27 -9.33
CA ASP A 289 2.99 -18.72 -9.54
C ASP A 289 3.66 -19.13 -8.22
N CYS A 290 3.49 -18.35 -7.16
CA CYS A 290 4.02 -18.67 -5.83
C CYS A 290 3.51 -20.02 -5.32
N ARG A 291 2.20 -20.28 -5.45
CA ARG A 291 1.60 -21.56 -5.06
C ARG A 291 2.10 -22.72 -5.91
N ALA A 292 2.29 -22.51 -7.22
CA ALA A 292 2.77 -23.55 -8.12
C ALA A 292 4.25 -23.92 -7.87
N THR A 293 5.06 -22.94 -7.48
CA THR A 293 6.52 -23.10 -7.32
C THR A 293 6.97 -23.32 -5.88
N GLY A 294 6.12 -22.99 -4.89
CA GLY A 294 6.47 -22.97 -3.47
C GLY A 294 7.40 -21.81 -3.09
N ARG A 295 7.64 -20.87 -4.00
CA ARG A 295 8.49 -19.70 -3.79
C ARG A 295 7.62 -18.46 -3.58
N TRP A 296 7.92 -17.64 -2.58
CA TRP A 296 7.08 -16.49 -2.20
C TRP A 296 7.80 -15.15 -2.28
N ASP A 297 9.10 -15.15 -2.53
CA ASP A 297 9.92 -13.95 -2.71
C ASP A 297 10.09 -13.58 -4.19
N SER A 298 10.31 -12.31 -4.47
CA SER A 298 10.61 -11.75 -5.80
C SER A 298 11.48 -10.49 -5.63
N LEU A 299 12.23 -10.09 -6.66
CA LEU A 299 12.72 -8.71 -6.74
C LEU A 299 11.54 -7.83 -7.12
N VAL A 300 11.14 -6.90 -6.25
CA VAL A 300 10.06 -5.96 -6.54
C VAL A 300 10.63 -4.58 -6.78
N THR A 301 10.12 -3.89 -7.79
CA THR A 301 10.38 -2.48 -8.06
C THR A 301 9.08 -1.71 -8.07
N VAL A 302 9.04 -0.58 -7.36
CA VAL A 302 7.95 0.40 -7.38
C VAL A 302 8.56 1.73 -7.74
N LYS A 303 8.15 2.27 -8.89
CA LYS A 303 8.67 3.53 -9.41
C LYS A 303 7.52 4.48 -9.72
N PRO A 304 7.10 5.30 -8.74
CA PRO A 304 6.08 6.32 -8.92
C PRO A 304 6.37 7.24 -10.09
N LEU A 305 5.33 7.89 -10.61
CA LEU A 305 5.49 9.03 -11.51
C LEU A 305 6.39 10.08 -10.84
N ASN A 306 7.29 10.66 -11.62
CA ASN A 306 8.12 11.77 -11.17
C ASN A 306 7.29 13.07 -11.12
N LEU A 307 6.35 13.13 -10.18
CA LEU A 307 5.42 14.22 -9.98
C LEU A 307 5.83 15.01 -8.74
N THR A 308 6.41 16.19 -8.94
CA THR A 308 6.80 17.08 -7.84
C THR A 308 5.60 17.46 -6.97
N GLY A 309 5.63 17.04 -5.72
CA GLY A 309 4.56 17.29 -4.75
C GLY A 309 3.33 16.41 -4.92
N GLY A 310 3.44 15.29 -5.65
CA GLY A 310 2.38 14.30 -5.69
C GLY A 310 2.13 13.68 -4.31
N VAL A 311 0.86 13.51 -3.94
CA VAL A 311 0.46 12.85 -2.67
C VAL A 311 0.46 11.33 -2.74
N GLY A 312 0.55 10.79 -3.95
CA GLY A 312 0.55 9.38 -4.29
C GLY A 312 0.81 9.27 -5.80
N SER A 313 0.75 8.06 -6.32
CA SER A 313 0.95 7.77 -7.75
C SER A 313 0.32 6.41 -8.08
N PRO A 314 -0.01 6.11 -9.35
CA PRO A 314 0.00 4.73 -9.79
C PRO A 314 1.29 4.04 -9.32
N ALA A 315 1.20 2.79 -8.86
CA ALA A 315 2.36 2.14 -8.25
C ALA A 315 3.48 1.91 -9.28
N ASN A 316 3.11 1.54 -10.52
CA ASN A 316 4.07 1.14 -11.56
C ASN A 316 5.00 0.07 -10.98
N ALA A 317 4.35 -0.99 -10.49
CA ALA A 317 4.95 -2.03 -9.66
C ALA A 317 5.17 -3.30 -10.49
N THR A 318 6.35 -3.89 -10.35
CA THR A 318 6.72 -5.11 -11.06
C THR A 318 7.45 -6.06 -10.11
N ALA A 319 7.06 -7.34 -10.14
CA ALA A 319 7.82 -8.42 -9.51
C ALA A 319 8.62 -9.19 -10.56
N LEU A 320 9.88 -9.46 -10.26
CA LEU A 320 10.84 -10.17 -11.10
C LEU A 320 11.33 -11.43 -10.39
N ARG A 321 11.38 -12.55 -11.12
CA ARG A 321 11.67 -13.90 -10.60
C ARG A 321 12.62 -14.72 -11.43
#